data_AF-A0A919Q124-F1
#
_entry.id   AF-A0A919Q124-F1
#
_cell.length_a   1.000
_cell.length_b   1.000
_cell.length_c   1.000
_cell.angle_alpha   90.00
_cell.angle_beta   90.00
_cell.angle_gamma   90.00
#
_symmetry.space_group_name_H-M   'P 1'
#
loop_
_entity.id
_entity.type
_entity.pdbx_description
1 polymer ?
#
loop_
_entity_poly.entity_id
_entity_poly.type
_entity_poly.pdbx_seq_one_letter_code
_entity_poly.pdbx_strand_id
1 'polypeptide(L)'
;MRIWRLTVAALVAGAAVTVPVTPAHAAVSDAELAYRWAPVHYQDTASSYRADYLAPVDYDGDWNTLDNWNDLDANPQGLTGTSYYSVVETGTHWFIVYAFYHPRDWKTFFPHENDMEGLLLTVRKDGGTGVLEAMITLAHDNFYSYVPAGSPYTGNRENIDGSVLTQVHDGAAHPTTFQEAKGHGCYNWSGGSFPGGDGVVYYPSRDAGTVPANRNDRAARYRLVDLFGPGGLWQRRDSNPPFGEYGAFAGDDYQRNAAHTPWAWDDKTDGSDLQAGVIATDPAYLVSQYFTGLGAFSLTYVRNTYRG
;
A
#
# COMPACT_ATOMS: atom_id res chain seq x y z
N MET A 1 24.64 -0.95 -90.71
CA MET A 1 23.35 -1.20 -90.04
C MET A 1 23.62 -1.68 -88.62
N ARG A 2 23.27 -0.88 -87.61
CA ARG A 2 23.46 -1.18 -86.18
C ARG A 2 22.37 -2.14 -85.70
N ILE A 3 22.76 -3.31 -85.20
CA ILE A 3 21.85 -4.30 -84.59
C ILE A 3 21.87 -4.06 -83.07
N TRP A 4 20.71 -3.76 -82.50
CA TRP A 4 20.52 -3.53 -81.07
C TRP A 4 20.32 -4.87 -80.35
N ARG A 5 21.02 -5.08 -79.23
CA ARG A 5 20.80 -6.21 -78.31
C ARG A 5 19.73 -5.79 -77.29
N LEU A 6 18.65 -6.56 -77.20
CA LEU A 6 17.64 -6.45 -76.15
C LEU A 6 18.04 -7.33 -74.97
N THR A 7 18.26 -6.73 -73.81
CA THR A 7 18.47 -7.41 -72.53
C THR A 7 17.11 -7.52 -71.82
N VAL A 8 16.63 -8.73 -71.58
CA VAL A 8 15.42 -8.96 -70.78
C VAL A 8 15.81 -9.04 -69.32
N ALA A 9 15.39 -8.07 -68.51
CA ALA A 9 15.50 -8.12 -67.06
C ALA A 9 14.28 -8.85 -66.48
N ALA A 10 14.51 -9.98 -65.81
CA ALA A 10 13.47 -10.70 -65.09
C ALA A 10 13.21 -10.00 -63.74
N LEU A 11 11.99 -9.46 -63.57
CA LEU A 11 11.51 -8.97 -62.27
C LEU A 11 11.12 -10.19 -61.41
N VAL A 12 11.85 -10.39 -60.31
CA VAL A 12 11.44 -11.30 -59.23
C VAL A 12 10.57 -10.50 -58.27
N ALA A 13 9.26 -10.76 -58.28
CA ALA A 13 8.33 -10.20 -57.31
C ALA A 13 8.47 -10.98 -55.98
N GLY A 14 9.16 -10.38 -55.00
CA GLY A 14 9.21 -10.92 -53.64
C GLY A 14 7.87 -10.72 -52.94
N ALA A 15 7.20 -11.81 -52.59
CA ALA A 15 6.01 -11.77 -51.74
C ALA A 15 6.43 -11.37 -50.32
N ALA A 16 6.00 -10.18 -49.88
CA ALA A 16 6.18 -9.73 -48.51
C ALA A 16 5.28 -10.57 -47.58
N VAL A 17 5.88 -11.43 -46.77
CA VAL A 17 5.20 -12.13 -45.68
C VAL A 17 4.97 -11.10 -44.57
N THR A 18 3.73 -10.64 -44.42
CA THR A 18 3.32 -9.84 -43.27
C THR A 18 3.12 -10.77 -42.08
N VAL A 19 4.10 -10.80 -41.17
CA VAL A 19 3.92 -11.46 -39.87
C VAL A 19 2.97 -10.57 -39.05
N PRO A 20 1.84 -11.10 -38.52
CA PRO A 20 1.00 -10.32 -37.63
C PRO A 20 1.81 -10.00 -36.37
N VAL A 21 2.09 -8.72 -36.17
CA VAL A 21 2.63 -8.22 -34.91
C VAL A 21 1.50 -8.32 -33.89
N THR A 22 1.59 -9.29 -32.98
CA THR A 22 0.74 -9.31 -31.79
C THR A 22 0.97 -8.00 -31.04
N PRO A 23 -0.07 -7.21 -30.72
CA PRO A 23 0.13 -6.00 -29.95
C PRO A 23 0.79 -6.39 -28.63
N ALA A 24 1.94 -5.78 -28.33
CA ALA A 24 2.53 -5.89 -27.01
C ALA A 24 1.50 -5.31 -26.02
N HIS A 25 0.99 -6.12 -25.10
CA HIS A 25 0.25 -5.58 -23.96
C HIS A 25 1.17 -4.60 -23.24
N ALA A 26 0.67 -3.38 -22.98
CA ALA A 26 1.37 -2.44 -22.12
C ALA A 26 1.60 -3.12 -20.76
N ALA A 27 2.78 -2.93 -20.17
CA ALA A 27 3.05 -3.40 -18.82
C ALA A 27 2.04 -2.77 -17.85
N VAL A 28 1.52 -3.57 -16.91
CA VAL A 28 0.58 -3.08 -15.88
C VAL A 28 1.28 -1.99 -15.07
N SER A 29 0.65 -0.82 -14.97
CA SER A 29 1.22 0.31 -14.23
C SER A 29 1.10 0.12 -12.71
N ASP A 30 1.97 0.78 -11.93
CA ASP A 30 1.89 0.76 -10.46
C ASP A 30 0.56 1.27 -9.93
N ALA A 31 0.01 2.32 -10.54
CA ALA A 31 -1.29 2.86 -10.16
C ALA A 31 -2.43 1.86 -10.45
N GLU A 32 -2.31 1.07 -11.52
CA GLU A 32 -3.27 0.01 -11.85
C GLU A 32 -3.17 -1.18 -10.87
N LEU A 33 -1.95 -1.61 -10.53
CA LEU A 33 -1.70 -2.63 -9.52
C LEU A 33 -2.20 -2.19 -8.15
N ALA A 34 -1.87 -0.96 -7.74
CA ALA A 34 -2.30 -0.38 -6.48
C ALA A 34 -3.83 -0.33 -6.42
N TYR A 35 -4.51 0.23 -7.42
CA TYR A 35 -5.96 0.24 -7.37
C TYR A 35 -6.59 -1.17 -7.39
N ARG A 36 -6.05 -2.09 -8.21
CA ARG A 36 -6.58 -3.46 -8.32
C ARG A 36 -6.55 -4.20 -6.97
N TRP A 37 -5.52 -3.99 -6.17
CA TRP A 37 -5.30 -4.72 -4.91
C TRP A 37 -5.54 -3.87 -3.66
N ALA A 38 -5.95 -2.61 -3.82
CA ALA A 38 -6.23 -1.71 -2.71
C ALA A 38 -7.35 -2.29 -1.82
N PRO A 39 -7.20 -2.30 -0.49
CA PRO A 39 -8.16 -2.96 0.38
C PRO A 39 -9.47 -2.17 0.54
N VAL A 40 -10.61 -2.85 0.69
CA VAL A 40 -11.75 -2.21 1.35
C VAL A 40 -11.42 -2.11 2.84
N HIS A 41 -11.40 -0.89 3.36
CA HIS A 41 -10.82 -0.60 4.67
C HIS A 41 -11.91 -0.30 5.71
N TYR A 42 -11.95 -1.11 6.76
CA TYR A 42 -12.90 -1.05 7.87
C TYR A 42 -12.23 -0.34 9.06
N GLN A 43 -12.50 0.95 9.22
CA GLN A 43 -11.97 1.76 10.31
C GLN A 43 -12.97 1.82 11.47
N ASP A 44 -12.62 1.28 12.63
CA ASP A 44 -13.40 1.49 13.84
C ASP A 44 -13.31 2.95 14.31
N THR A 45 -14.34 3.44 14.98
CA THR A 45 -14.34 4.84 15.45
C THR A 45 -14.87 4.94 16.88
N ALA A 46 -14.43 5.96 17.61
CA ALA A 46 -14.89 6.21 18.97
C ALA A 46 -15.28 7.68 19.21
N SER A 47 -15.27 8.13 20.46
CA SER A 47 -15.77 9.45 20.85
C SER A 47 -15.10 10.62 20.12
N SER A 48 -13.81 10.49 19.77
CA SER A 48 -13.05 11.47 18.98
C SER A 48 -12.92 11.00 17.53
N TYR A 49 -14.01 10.55 16.91
CA TYR A 49 -14.04 9.87 15.62
C TYR A 49 -13.30 10.57 14.46
N ARG A 50 -13.12 11.90 14.50
CA ARG A 50 -12.33 12.60 13.47
C ARG A 50 -10.85 12.24 13.52
N ALA A 51 -10.34 11.94 14.71
CA ALA A 51 -8.97 11.45 14.89
C ALA A 51 -8.79 10.03 14.35
N ASP A 52 -9.88 9.26 14.25
CA ASP A 52 -9.88 7.93 13.64
C ASP A 52 -10.07 7.97 12.10
N TYR A 53 -10.17 9.16 11.48
CA TYR A 53 -10.37 9.25 10.04
C TYR A 53 -9.04 9.19 9.28
N LEU A 54 -9.05 8.45 8.17
CA LEU A 54 -7.96 8.51 7.20
C LEU A 54 -7.82 9.93 6.68
N ALA A 55 -6.61 10.46 6.72
CA ALA A 55 -6.27 11.78 6.23
C ALA A 55 -5.02 11.75 5.34
N PRO A 56 -4.83 12.71 4.43
CA PRO A 56 -3.49 12.98 3.94
C PRO A 56 -2.63 13.56 5.08
N VAL A 57 -1.31 13.37 5.02
CA VAL A 57 -0.36 13.91 6.01
C VAL A 57 -0.40 15.44 6.05
N ASP A 58 -0.70 16.07 4.92
CA ASP A 58 -0.82 17.52 4.74
C ASP A 58 -2.29 18.01 4.75
N TYR A 59 -3.13 17.44 5.60
CA TYR A 59 -4.59 17.69 5.57
C TYR A 59 -4.99 19.12 5.89
N ASP A 60 -4.19 19.83 6.68
CA ASP A 60 -4.33 21.24 7.02
C ASP A 60 -3.71 22.19 5.97
N GLY A 61 -3.05 21.63 4.95
CA GLY A 61 -2.54 22.34 3.79
C GLY A 61 -1.04 22.61 3.81
N ASP A 62 -0.30 22.12 4.79
CA ASP A 62 1.15 22.16 4.79
C ASP A 62 1.79 20.83 5.24
N TRP A 63 3.13 20.78 5.28
CA TRP A 63 3.88 19.55 5.62
C TRP A 63 4.49 19.61 7.02
N ASN A 64 4.01 20.52 7.86
CA ASN A 64 4.35 20.57 9.27
C ASN A 64 3.55 19.49 9.98
N THR A 65 4.23 18.48 10.50
CA THR A 65 3.55 17.38 11.21
C THR A 65 3.60 17.57 12.73
N LEU A 66 4.20 18.67 13.21
CA LEU A 66 4.31 19.07 14.62
C LEU A 66 3.06 19.80 15.14
N ASP A 67 2.12 20.14 14.27
CA ASP A 67 0.85 20.78 14.59
C ASP A 67 -0.36 19.97 14.12
N ASN A 68 -0.14 18.82 13.48
CA ASN A 68 -1.20 17.94 13.00
C ASN A 68 -2.12 17.46 14.13
N TRP A 69 -1.62 17.30 15.36
CA TRP A 69 -2.49 17.02 16.50
C TRP A 69 -3.40 18.22 16.77
N ASN A 70 -2.87 19.43 16.82
CA ASN A 70 -3.60 20.63 17.23
C ASN A 70 -4.59 21.12 16.17
N ASP A 71 -4.27 20.93 14.89
CA ASP A 71 -5.02 21.47 13.76
C ASP A 71 -6.23 20.62 13.34
N LEU A 72 -6.39 19.42 13.91
CA LEU A 72 -7.41 18.44 13.50
C LEU A 72 -8.83 19.02 13.51
N ASP A 73 -9.17 19.71 14.59
CA ASP A 73 -10.52 20.24 14.80
C ASP A 73 -10.76 21.55 14.02
N ALA A 74 -9.70 22.24 13.64
CA ALA A 74 -9.76 23.45 12.80
C ALA A 74 -9.89 23.11 11.30
N ASN A 75 -9.37 21.95 10.87
CA ASN A 75 -9.31 21.54 9.47
C ASN A 75 -10.11 20.25 9.15
N PRO A 76 -11.38 20.09 9.61
CA PRO A 76 -12.14 18.85 9.41
C PRO A 76 -12.48 18.56 7.95
N GLN A 77 -12.41 19.56 7.07
CA GLN A 77 -12.62 19.38 5.62
C GLN A 77 -11.40 18.76 4.92
N GLY A 78 -10.23 18.80 5.56
CA GLY A 78 -8.98 18.24 5.06
C GLY A 78 -8.87 16.72 5.21
N LEU A 79 -9.68 16.13 6.10
CA LEU A 79 -9.71 14.69 6.45
C LEU A 79 -10.32 13.82 5.35
N THR A 80 -9.86 14.05 4.12
CA THR A 80 -10.24 13.30 2.93
C THR A 80 -9.54 11.96 2.95
N GLY A 81 -10.31 10.87 2.89
CA GLY A 81 -9.75 9.52 2.92
C GLY A 81 -8.56 9.40 1.95
N THR A 82 -7.41 9.00 2.46
CA THR A 82 -6.17 8.87 1.68
C THR A 82 -5.45 7.61 2.14
N SER A 83 -4.97 6.82 1.18
CA SER A 83 -4.02 5.73 1.42
C SER A 83 -2.79 5.98 0.57
N TYR A 84 -1.63 5.93 1.20
CA TYR A 84 -0.35 6.02 0.51
C TYR A 84 0.06 4.63 0.07
N TYR A 85 0.57 4.48 -1.15
CA TYR A 85 1.04 3.18 -1.64
C TYR A 85 2.45 3.26 -2.22
N SER A 86 3.16 2.13 -2.18
CA SER A 86 4.37 1.93 -2.97
C SER A 86 4.35 0.55 -3.59
N VAL A 87 5.00 0.40 -4.76
CA VAL A 87 5.16 -0.88 -5.44
C VAL A 87 6.64 -1.16 -5.62
N VAL A 88 7.06 -2.34 -5.18
CA VAL A 88 8.38 -2.91 -5.42
C VAL A 88 8.21 -4.21 -6.20
N GLU A 89 9.18 -4.54 -7.05
CA GLU A 89 9.01 -5.57 -8.06
C GLU A 89 10.24 -6.49 -8.15
N THR A 90 9.99 -7.80 -8.16
CA THR A 90 10.99 -8.83 -8.52
C THR A 90 10.59 -9.51 -9.83
N GLY A 91 11.39 -10.47 -10.30
CA GLY A 91 11.04 -11.22 -11.51
C GLY A 91 9.71 -11.98 -11.41
N THR A 92 9.26 -12.34 -10.20
CA THR A 92 8.09 -13.20 -10.00
C THR A 92 6.94 -12.56 -9.23
N HIS A 93 7.16 -11.48 -8.49
CA HIS A 93 6.14 -10.85 -7.63
C HIS A 93 6.16 -9.33 -7.72
N TRP A 94 5.01 -8.75 -7.42
CA TRP A 94 4.88 -7.37 -6.95
C TRP A 94 4.63 -7.38 -5.44
N PHE A 95 5.21 -6.39 -4.77
CA PHE A 95 5.07 -6.13 -3.35
C PHE A 95 4.45 -4.76 -3.21
N ILE A 96 3.23 -4.69 -2.68
CA ILE A 96 2.45 -3.46 -2.65
C ILE A 96 2.20 -3.09 -1.19
N VAL A 97 2.77 -1.98 -0.76
CA VAL A 97 2.48 -1.41 0.56
C VAL A 97 1.29 -0.48 0.45
N TYR A 98 0.41 -0.49 1.46
CA TYR A 98 -0.58 0.55 1.72
C TYR A 98 -0.38 1.08 3.14
N ALA A 99 -0.40 2.41 3.29
CA ALA A 99 -0.27 3.09 4.57
C ALA A 99 -1.42 4.07 4.79
N PHE A 100 -1.95 4.05 6.01
CA PHE A 100 -3.12 4.77 6.47
C PHE A 100 -2.69 5.75 7.56
N TYR A 101 -2.82 7.04 7.27
CA TYR A 101 -2.40 8.09 8.19
C TYR A 101 -3.58 8.63 8.99
N HIS A 102 -3.34 8.86 10.28
CA HIS A 102 -4.25 9.51 11.22
C HIS A 102 -3.53 10.67 11.92
N PRO A 103 -4.16 11.84 12.11
CA PRO A 103 -3.48 12.99 12.76
C PRO A 103 -3.14 12.80 14.23
N ARG A 104 -3.85 11.90 14.94
CA ARG A 104 -3.66 11.65 16.38
C ARG A 104 -3.79 10.17 16.69
N ASP A 105 -2.82 9.53 17.32
CA ASP A 105 -3.08 8.37 18.19
C ASP A 105 -3.55 8.88 19.54
N TRP A 106 -4.85 8.73 19.81
CA TRP A 106 -5.50 9.30 20.99
C TRP A 106 -5.90 8.24 22.02
N LYS A 107 -5.21 7.10 22.05
CA LYS A 107 -5.44 6.06 23.07
C LYS A 107 -5.06 6.53 24.47
N THR A 108 -5.61 5.86 25.48
CA THR A 108 -5.44 6.27 26.90
C THR A 108 -3.97 6.21 27.36
N PHE A 109 -3.20 5.24 26.87
CA PHE A 109 -1.82 5.00 27.29
C PHE A 109 -0.89 5.16 26.10
N PHE A 110 0.09 6.05 26.23
CA PHE A 110 1.02 6.38 25.14
C PHE A 110 0.34 6.98 23.91
N PRO A 111 -0.56 7.98 24.06
CA PRO A 111 -1.00 8.76 22.90
C PRO A 111 0.18 9.46 22.24
N HIS A 112 0.03 9.83 20.97
CA HIS A 112 1.01 10.62 20.25
C HIS A 112 0.44 11.31 19.02
N GLU A 113 1.07 12.43 18.65
CA GLU A 113 0.87 13.09 17.37
C GLU A 113 1.30 12.23 16.20
N ASN A 114 0.52 12.32 15.12
CA ASN A 114 0.63 11.49 13.94
C ASN A 114 0.40 10.01 14.27
N ASP A 115 -0.05 9.27 13.28
CA ASP A 115 -0.03 7.82 13.32
C ASP A 115 -0.06 7.31 11.88
N MET A 116 0.68 6.25 11.60
CA MET A 116 0.67 5.65 10.27
C MET A 116 0.90 4.16 10.40
N GLU A 117 -0.13 3.43 10.03
CA GLU A 117 -0.26 1.98 10.14
C GLU A 117 -0.67 1.42 8.78
N GLY A 118 -0.60 0.11 8.55
CA GLY A 118 -1.03 -0.44 7.27
C GLY A 118 -0.59 -1.85 6.98
N LEU A 119 -0.20 -2.11 5.73
CA LEU A 119 0.05 -3.47 5.25
C LEU A 119 0.98 -3.55 4.04
N LEU A 120 1.52 -4.75 3.84
CA LEU A 120 2.17 -5.24 2.63
C LEU A 120 1.31 -6.37 2.01
N LEU A 121 1.10 -6.30 0.70
CA LEU A 121 0.57 -7.39 -0.11
C LEU A 121 1.67 -8.03 -0.96
N THR A 122 1.68 -9.36 -1.02
CA THR A 122 2.52 -10.15 -1.92
C THR A 122 1.68 -10.69 -3.06
N VAL A 123 1.94 -10.22 -4.28
CA VAL A 123 1.15 -10.54 -5.48
C VAL A 123 2.04 -11.24 -6.51
N ARG A 124 1.77 -12.51 -6.79
CA ARG A 124 2.48 -13.26 -7.82
C ARG A 124 2.04 -12.82 -9.22
N LYS A 125 3.00 -12.65 -10.12
CA LYS A 125 2.74 -12.32 -11.52
C LYS A 125 2.15 -13.52 -12.27
N ASP A 126 1.14 -13.25 -13.09
CA ASP A 126 0.46 -14.25 -13.93
C ASP A 126 0.27 -13.81 -15.40
N GLY A 127 0.84 -12.66 -15.76
CA GLY A 127 0.66 -12.02 -17.07
C GLY A 127 -0.48 -11.00 -17.14
N GLY A 128 -1.27 -10.86 -16.07
CA GLY A 128 -2.23 -9.77 -15.85
C GLY A 128 -1.86 -8.96 -14.62
N THR A 129 -2.84 -8.65 -13.77
CA THR A 129 -2.63 -7.94 -12.50
C THR A 129 -2.16 -8.84 -11.36
N GLY A 130 -1.92 -10.14 -11.62
CA GLY A 130 -1.40 -11.09 -10.65
C GLY A 130 -2.44 -11.81 -9.81
N VAL A 131 -1.93 -12.54 -8.81
CA VAL A 131 -2.68 -13.31 -7.82
C VAL A 131 -2.13 -12.98 -6.44
N LEU A 132 -3.00 -12.56 -5.51
CA LEU A 132 -2.62 -12.33 -4.13
C LEU A 132 -2.25 -13.65 -3.45
N GLU A 133 -1.09 -13.70 -2.77
CA GLU A 133 -0.60 -14.90 -2.08
C GLU A 133 -0.39 -14.69 -0.58
N ALA A 134 -0.13 -13.46 -0.14
CA ALA A 134 -0.03 -13.14 1.29
C ALA A 134 -0.33 -11.66 1.57
N MET A 135 -0.67 -11.37 2.83
CA MET A 135 -0.81 -10.04 3.39
C MET A 135 -0.12 -10.00 4.75
N ILE A 136 0.70 -8.99 5.00
CA ILE A 136 1.29 -8.70 6.31
C ILE A 136 0.75 -7.35 6.76
N THR A 137 0.14 -7.22 7.93
CA THR A 137 -0.33 -5.93 8.47
C THR A 137 0.53 -5.50 9.64
N LEU A 138 0.58 -4.20 9.94
CA LEU A 138 1.20 -3.65 11.15
C LEU A 138 0.12 -3.24 12.15
N ALA A 139 0.33 -3.57 13.42
CA ALA A 139 -0.40 -2.98 14.52
C ALA A 139 0.49 -2.81 15.77
N HIS A 140 0.67 -1.57 16.22
CA HIS A 140 1.40 -1.21 17.44
C HIS A 140 2.79 -1.86 17.50
N ASP A 141 3.56 -1.78 16.42
CA ASP A 141 4.92 -2.37 16.27
C ASP A 141 4.97 -3.90 16.19
N ASN A 142 3.91 -4.55 15.70
CA ASN A 142 3.90 -6.00 15.44
C ASN A 142 3.32 -6.27 14.07
N PHE A 143 3.92 -7.22 13.36
CA PHE A 143 3.41 -7.70 12.10
C PHE A 143 2.49 -8.91 12.29
N TYR A 144 1.45 -8.97 11.47
CA TYR A 144 0.48 -10.06 11.46
C TYR A 144 0.34 -10.62 10.06
N SER A 145 0.44 -11.94 9.93
CA SER A 145 0.57 -12.66 8.67
C SER A 145 -0.72 -13.36 8.28
N TYR A 146 -1.22 -13.07 7.08
CA TYR A 146 -2.46 -13.62 6.54
C TYR A 146 -2.23 -14.19 5.14
N VAL A 147 -3.03 -15.20 4.79
CA VAL A 147 -3.05 -15.76 3.43
C VAL A 147 -4.48 -15.79 2.87
N PRO A 148 -4.69 -15.45 1.59
CA PRO A 148 -6.00 -15.61 0.97
C PRO A 148 -6.36 -17.07 0.78
N ALA A 149 -7.66 -17.35 0.63
CA ALA A 149 -8.14 -18.70 0.35
C ALA A 149 -7.47 -19.29 -0.90
N GLY A 150 -6.88 -20.48 -0.74
CA GLY A 150 -6.19 -21.19 -1.83
C GLY A 150 -4.74 -20.77 -2.07
N SER A 151 -4.19 -19.82 -1.29
CA SER A 151 -2.75 -19.56 -1.32
C SER A 151 -1.95 -20.81 -0.91
N PRO A 152 -0.81 -21.11 -1.59
CA PRO A 152 0.06 -22.21 -1.19
C PRO A 152 0.93 -21.86 0.03
N TYR A 153 0.93 -20.60 0.48
CA TYR A 153 1.83 -20.15 1.53
C TYR A 153 1.36 -20.67 2.89
N THR A 154 2.32 -21.08 3.72
CA THR A 154 2.10 -21.43 5.12
C THR A 154 3.09 -20.68 6.01
N GLY A 155 2.85 -20.65 7.31
CA GLY A 155 3.75 -20.01 8.26
C GLY A 155 5.16 -20.63 8.24
N ASN A 156 6.17 -19.81 8.48
CA ASN A 156 7.56 -20.20 8.63
C ASN A 156 8.11 -19.68 9.97
N ARG A 157 8.79 -18.52 9.99
CA ARG A 157 9.19 -17.89 11.26
C ARG A 157 7.97 -17.37 12.03
N GLU A 158 6.98 -16.87 11.30
CA GLU A 158 5.72 -16.40 11.85
C GLU A 158 4.57 -17.39 11.63
N ASN A 159 3.56 -17.28 12.49
CA ASN A 159 2.31 -18.03 12.34
C ASN A 159 1.38 -17.34 11.32
N ILE A 160 0.40 -18.09 10.81
CA ILE A 160 -0.69 -17.48 10.03
C ILE A 160 -1.81 -17.07 10.98
N ASP A 161 -2.04 -15.77 11.11
CA ASP A 161 -3.05 -15.16 11.98
C ASP A 161 -4.48 -15.30 11.45
N GLY A 162 -4.64 -15.56 10.15
CA GLY A 162 -5.95 -15.84 9.58
C GLY A 162 -5.99 -15.83 8.06
N SER A 163 -7.21 -15.91 7.53
CA SER A 163 -7.46 -15.86 6.09
C SER A 163 -7.89 -14.48 5.63
N VAL A 164 -7.27 -13.98 4.56
CA VAL A 164 -7.64 -12.70 3.94
C VAL A 164 -9.05 -12.81 3.37
N LEU A 165 -9.97 -11.97 3.86
CA LEU A 165 -11.30 -11.83 3.26
C LEU A 165 -11.23 -10.86 2.08
N THR A 166 -12.18 -11.01 1.16
CA THR A 166 -12.30 -10.11 0.03
C THR A 166 -13.72 -9.59 -0.11
N GLN A 167 -13.85 -8.36 -0.62
CA GLN A 167 -15.11 -7.76 -0.99
C GLN A 167 -15.07 -7.35 -2.45
N VAL A 168 -16.19 -7.53 -3.16
CA VAL A 168 -16.31 -7.06 -4.53
C VAL A 168 -16.56 -5.56 -4.52
N HIS A 169 -15.68 -4.82 -5.21
CA HIS A 169 -15.79 -3.39 -5.46
C HIS A 169 -15.33 -3.10 -6.89
N ASP A 170 -16.05 -2.24 -7.60
CA ASP A 170 -15.79 -1.88 -9.01
C ASP A 170 -15.48 -3.08 -9.93
N GLY A 171 -16.20 -4.19 -9.71
CA GLY A 171 -16.12 -5.40 -10.54
C GLY A 171 -14.95 -6.35 -10.23
N ALA A 172 -14.14 -6.06 -9.21
CA ALA A 172 -13.02 -6.91 -8.79
C ALA A 172 -13.10 -7.28 -7.30
N ALA A 173 -12.46 -8.38 -6.90
CA ALA A 173 -12.31 -8.73 -5.50
C ALA A 173 -11.11 -7.98 -4.90
N HIS A 174 -11.38 -7.14 -3.91
CA HIS A 174 -10.39 -6.38 -3.14
C HIS A 174 -10.17 -7.07 -1.78
N PRO A 175 -8.92 -7.16 -1.26
CA PRO A 175 -8.70 -7.61 0.10
C PRO A 175 -9.38 -6.68 1.10
N THR A 176 -9.55 -7.11 2.34
CA THR A 176 -10.17 -6.28 3.38
C THR A 176 -9.26 -6.09 4.57
N THR A 177 -9.25 -4.89 5.13
CA THR A 177 -8.49 -4.56 6.36
C THR A 177 -9.43 -4.04 7.42
N PHE A 178 -9.07 -4.22 8.69
CA PHE A 178 -9.71 -3.62 9.84
C PHE A 178 -8.66 -2.76 10.57
N GLN A 179 -9.06 -1.59 11.06
CA GLN A 179 -8.19 -0.73 11.84
C GLN A 179 -8.91 -0.29 13.11
N GLU A 180 -8.22 -0.40 14.25
CA GLU A 180 -8.77 -0.07 15.57
C GLU A 180 -9.09 1.43 15.68
N ALA A 181 -10.06 1.78 16.52
CA ALA A 181 -10.21 3.17 16.96
C ALA A 181 -9.08 3.54 17.93
N LYS A 182 -8.78 4.84 18.04
CA LYS A 182 -7.81 5.44 18.96
C LYS A 182 -6.36 5.21 18.64
N GLY A 183 -5.93 3.95 18.67
CA GLY A 183 -4.53 3.57 18.48
C GLY A 183 -4.24 2.91 17.14
N HIS A 184 -5.24 2.82 16.28
CA HIS A 184 -5.14 2.49 14.85
C HIS A 184 -4.33 1.25 14.45
N GLY A 185 -4.18 0.24 15.31
CA GLY A 185 -3.60 -1.03 14.91
C GLY A 185 -4.33 -1.61 13.68
N CYS A 186 -3.60 -1.92 12.61
CA CYS A 186 -4.15 -2.44 11.36
C CYS A 186 -4.05 -3.97 11.29
N TYR A 187 -5.17 -4.60 10.93
CA TYR A 187 -5.37 -6.04 10.88
C TYR A 187 -6.11 -6.45 9.60
N ASN A 188 -6.22 -7.74 9.34
CA ASN A 188 -7.20 -8.27 8.39
C ASN A 188 -8.63 -8.15 8.97
N TRP A 189 -9.59 -7.66 8.18
CA TRP A 189 -10.99 -7.73 8.61
C TRP A 189 -11.51 -9.17 8.52
N SER A 190 -12.05 -9.67 9.63
CA SER A 190 -12.47 -11.07 9.78
C SER A 190 -13.98 -11.30 9.61
N GLY A 191 -14.71 -10.34 9.05
CA GLY A 191 -16.16 -10.45 8.82
C GLY A 191 -17.02 -9.96 10.00
N GLY A 192 -16.39 -9.45 11.06
CA GLY A 192 -17.04 -8.97 12.27
C GLY A 192 -17.74 -7.62 12.13
N SER A 193 -18.62 -7.32 13.09
CA SER A 193 -19.14 -5.97 13.30
C SER A 193 -18.09 -5.10 13.99
N PHE A 194 -18.22 -3.78 13.84
CA PHE A 194 -17.36 -2.81 14.52
C PHE A 194 -17.56 -2.89 16.04
N PRO A 195 -16.48 -2.89 16.84
CA PRO A 195 -16.57 -2.69 18.28
C PRO A 195 -17.43 -1.46 18.62
N GLY A 196 -18.39 -1.60 19.53
CA GLY A 196 -19.32 -0.50 19.86
C GLY A 196 -20.34 -0.14 18.77
N GLY A 197 -20.25 -0.71 17.57
CA GLY A 197 -21.20 -0.54 16.46
C GLY A 197 -20.97 0.71 15.59
N ASP A 198 -19.95 1.50 15.89
CA ASP A 198 -19.60 2.72 15.17
C ASP A 198 -18.39 2.47 14.27
N GLY A 199 -18.34 2.99 13.04
CA GLY A 199 -17.15 2.84 12.20
C GLY A 199 -17.33 3.37 10.78
N VAL A 200 -16.23 3.54 10.07
CA VAL A 200 -16.22 3.96 8.68
C VAL A 200 -15.78 2.81 7.79
N VAL A 201 -16.44 2.63 6.64
CA VAL A 201 -15.95 1.74 5.58
C VAL A 201 -15.51 2.60 4.41
N TYR A 202 -14.22 2.53 4.09
CA TYR A 202 -13.63 3.22 2.95
C TYR A 202 -13.42 2.27 1.77
N TYR A 203 -13.86 2.71 0.60
CA TYR A 203 -13.62 2.04 -0.68
C TYR A 203 -12.50 2.74 -1.46
N PRO A 204 -11.60 1.99 -2.12
CA PRO A 204 -10.60 2.60 -2.99
C PRO A 204 -11.26 3.35 -4.15
N SER A 205 -10.76 4.54 -4.43
CA SER A 205 -11.24 5.41 -5.50
C SER A 205 -10.11 5.71 -6.49
N ARG A 206 -10.44 5.71 -7.79
CA ARG A 206 -9.54 6.24 -8.84
C ARG A 206 -9.53 7.78 -8.88
N ASP A 207 -10.52 8.38 -8.24
CA ASP A 207 -10.69 9.84 -8.13
C ASP A 207 -10.28 10.32 -6.72
N ALA A 208 -10.87 11.42 -6.27
CA ALA A 208 -10.70 11.91 -4.91
C ALA A 208 -11.29 10.95 -3.85
N GLY A 209 -10.70 11.00 -2.66
CA GLY A 209 -11.31 10.48 -1.44
C GLY A 209 -12.45 11.38 -0.96
N THR A 210 -13.09 11.01 0.14
CA THR A 210 -14.14 11.79 0.80
C THR A 210 -13.83 11.97 2.26
N VAL A 211 -14.23 13.10 2.84
CA VAL A 211 -14.39 13.19 4.30
C VAL A 211 -15.59 12.34 4.69
N PRO A 212 -15.49 11.41 5.66
CA PRO A 212 -16.65 10.64 6.11
C PRO A 212 -17.77 11.56 6.60
N ALA A 213 -19.02 11.23 6.26
CA ALA A 213 -20.16 12.07 6.62
C ALA A 213 -20.46 12.08 8.14
N ASN A 214 -20.08 11.01 8.84
CA ASN A 214 -20.19 10.84 10.28
C ASN A 214 -19.36 9.63 10.72
N ARG A 215 -19.27 9.38 12.04
CA ARG A 215 -18.50 8.26 12.61
C ARG A 215 -18.94 6.87 12.15
N ASN A 216 -20.12 6.73 11.54
CA ASN A 216 -20.70 5.47 11.10
C ASN A 216 -20.88 5.38 9.56
N ASP A 217 -20.08 6.12 8.78
CA ASP A 217 -20.21 6.19 7.32
C ASP A 217 -19.72 4.91 6.62
N ARG A 218 -20.62 4.17 5.98
CA ARG A 218 -20.31 2.88 5.34
C ARG A 218 -20.04 2.98 3.84
N ALA A 219 -19.86 4.20 3.32
CA ALA A 219 -19.66 4.47 1.90
C ALA A 219 -18.60 5.56 1.64
N ALA A 220 -17.69 5.77 2.59
CA ALA A 220 -16.57 6.68 2.40
C ALA A 220 -15.61 6.15 1.32
N ARG A 221 -14.78 7.04 0.77
CA ARG A 221 -13.78 6.70 -0.25
C ARG A 221 -12.41 7.19 0.18
N TYR A 222 -11.37 6.45 -0.16
CA TYR A 222 -10.01 6.97 -0.12
C TYR A 222 -9.39 7.05 -1.51
N ARG A 223 -8.59 8.10 -1.74
CA ARG A 223 -7.70 8.18 -2.91
C ARG A 223 -6.40 7.41 -2.64
N LEU A 224 -5.79 6.91 -3.71
CA LEU A 224 -4.46 6.30 -3.68
C LEU A 224 -3.40 7.34 -4.05
N VAL A 225 -2.42 7.54 -3.16
CA VAL A 225 -1.30 8.48 -3.37
C VAL A 225 -0.01 7.69 -3.47
N ASP A 226 0.69 7.81 -4.60
CA ASP A 226 2.00 7.19 -4.79
C ASP A 226 3.03 7.82 -3.83
N LEU A 227 3.59 7.01 -2.92
CA LEU A 227 4.66 7.40 -2.00
C LEU A 227 5.86 7.98 -2.74
N PHE A 228 6.17 7.45 -3.92
CA PHE A 228 7.27 7.87 -4.79
C PHE A 228 6.88 8.97 -5.77
N GLY A 229 5.62 9.38 -5.78
CA GLY A 229 5.12 10.44 -6.65
C GLY A 229 5.87 11.76 -6.44
N PRO A 230 5.88 12.65 -7.45
CA PRO A 230 6.50 13.97 -7.31
C PRO A 230 5.92 14.76 -6.13
N GLY A 231 6.79 15.25 -5.25
CA GLY A 231 6.41 15.95 -4.01
C GLY A 231 5.81 15.06 -2.93
N GLY A 232 5.78 13.73 -3.15
CA GLY A 232 5.25 12.73 -2.22
C GLY A 232 6.16 12.48 -1.02
N LEU A 233 5.69 11.63 -0.11
CA LEU A 233 6.33 11.34 1.17
C LEU A 233 7.78 10.86 1.03
N TRP A 234 8.08 10.00 0.05
CA TRP A 234 9.44 9.48 -0.12
C TRP A 234 10.43 10.57 -0.56
N GLN A 235 10.02 11.52 -1.41
CA GLN A 235 10.88 12.63 -1.80
C GLN A 235 11.19 13.56 -0.60
N ARG A 236 10.29 13.58 0.39
CA ARG A 236 10.40 14.37 1.62
C ARG A 236 11.13 13.66 2.75
N ARG A 237 11.55 12.40 2.59
CA ARG A 237 12.14 11.56 3.66
C ARG A 237 13.31 12.19 4.45
N ASP A 238 14.00 13.16 3.83
CA ASP A 238 15.13 13.89 4.42
C ASP A 238 14.75 15.33 4.85
N SER A 239 13.47 15.70 4.79
CA SER A 239 12.93 17.02 5.16
C SER A 239 12.44 17.01 6.61
N ASN A 240 12.69 18.10 7.33
CA ASN A 240 12.22 18.31 8.69
C ASN A 240 11.52 19.68 8.80
N PRO A 241 10.18 19.74 8.89
CA PRO A 241 9.21 18.64 8.80
C PRO A 241 9.02 18.12 7.34
N PRO A 242 8.33 16.99 7.07
CA PRO A 242 7.44 16.21 7.95
C PRO A 242 8.15 15.16 8.82
N PHE A 243 9.47 15.02 8.75
CA PHE A 243 10.19 13.99 9.52
C PHE A 243 11.08 14.60 10.60
N GLY A 244 10.99 14.06 11.81
CA GLY A 244 11.88 14.41 12.92
C GLY A 244 13.15 13.58 12.89
N GLU A 245 13.04 12.34 12.42
CA GLU A 245 14.11 11.34 12.25
C GLU A 245 13.81 10.51 10.99
N TYR A 246 14.79 9.74 10.50
CA TYR A 246 14.58 8.97 9.26
C TYR A 246 13.40 8.00 9.40
N GLY A 247 12.33 8.29 8.65
CA GLY A 247 11.09 7.51 8.64
C GLY A 247 10.16 7.68 9.85
N ALA A 248 10.50 8.51 10.83
CA ALA A 248 9.62 8.89 11.92
C ALA A 248 9.10 10.32 11.71
N PHE A 249 7.78 10.49 11.70
CA PHE A 249 7.16 11.81 11.56
C PHE A 249 7.63 12.75 12.66
N ALA A 250 7.82 14.03 12.33
CA ALA A 250 8.07 15.03 13.36
C ALA A 250 6.78 15.17 14.18
N GLY A 251 6.85 14.95 15.49
CA GLY A 251 5.71 15.13 16.39
C GLY A 251 6.18 15.49 17.79
N ASP A 252 5.43 16.33 18.49
CA ASP A 252 5.80 16.79 19.84
C ASP A 252 4.67 16.76 20.88
N ASP A 253 3.43 16.50 20.47
CA ASP A 253 2.34 16.23 21.41
C ASP A 253 2.42 14.81 22.00
N TYR A 254 2.46 14.75 23.34
CA TYR A 254 2.57 13.55 24.21
C TYR A 254 3.85 12.73 24.08
N GLN A 255 4.31 12.41 22.87
CA GLN A 255 5.55 11.68 22.62
C GLN A 255 6.24 12.23 21.39
N ARG A 256 7.58 12.28 21.45
CA ARG A 256 8.38 12.82 20.37
C ARG A 256 8.56 11.78 19.25
N ASN A 257 8.19 12.15 18.03
CA ASN A 257 8.44 11.38 16.81
C ASN A 257 7.98 9.89 16.87
N ALA A 258 6.82 9.62 17.48
CA ALA A 258 6.40 8.24 17.76
C ALA A 258 5.81 7.49 16.53
N ALA A 259 5.29 8.22 15.54
CA ALA A 259 4.68 7.62 14.36
C ALA A 259 5.71 7.34 13.27
N HIS A 260 5.68 6.12 12.73
CA HIS A 260 6.64 5.65 11.73
C HIS A 260 5.97 5.45 10.37
N THR A 261 6.77 5.58 9.31
CA THR A 261 6.38 5.29 7.92
C THR A 261 6.76 3.86 7.53
N PRO A 262 6.29 3.34 6.37
CA PRO A 262 6.59 1.97 5.97
C PRO A 262 8.07 1.60 5.88
N TRP A 263 8.96 2.58 5.63
CA TRP A 263 10.41 2.34 5.61
C TRP A 263 11.09 2.48 6.98
N ALA A 264 10.30 2.58 8.06
CA ALA A 264 10.72 2.53 9.45
C ALA A 264 9.80 1.69 10.35
N TRP A 265 8.72 1.10 9.83
CA TRP A 265 7.89 0.12 10.56
C TRP A 265 8.68 -1.12 10.93
N ASP A 266 8.46 -1.65 12.13
CA ASP A 266 9.18 -2.80 12.64
C ASP A 266 8.23 -3.82 13.29
N ASP A 267 8.69 -5.07 13.37
CA ASP A 267 8.13 -6.05 14.28
C ASP A 267 9.09 -6.18 15.46
N LYS A 268 8.63 -5.78 16.65
CA LYS A 268 9.47 -5.78 17.85
C LYS A 268 9.99 -7.17 18.27
N THR A 269 9.49 -8.26 17.67
CA THR A 269 9.82 -9.64 18.00
C THR A 269 10.64 -10.37 16.95
N ASP A 270 10.88 -9.76 15.78
CA ASP A 270 11.58 -10.35 14.64
C ASP A 270 13.09 -10.55 14.84
N GLY A 271 13.65 -10.02 15.93
CA GLY A 271 15.09 -10.07 16.22
C GLY A 271 15.86 -8.97 15.51
N SER A 272 17.13 -9.21 15.16
CA SER A 272 18.02 -8.18 14.60
C SER A 272 18.37 -8.37 13.13
N ASP A 273 17.99 -9.49 12.51
CA ASP A 273 18.24 -9.78 11.09
C ASP A 273 17.15 -9.24 10.16
N LEU A 274 15.95 -9.01 10.68
CA LEU A 274 14.88 -8.24 10.06
C LEU A 274 14.86 -6.87 10.73
N GLN A 275 15.25 -5.83 9.98
CA GLN A 275 15.38 -4.48 10.51
C GLN A 275 14.10 -3.68 10.26
N ALA A 276 13.87 -2.67 11.10
CA ALA A 276 12.87 -1.63 10.85
C ALA A 276 12.90 -1.15 9.37
N GLY A 277 11.73 -1.12 8.76
CA GLY A 277 11.50 -0.77 7.37
C GLY A 277 11.62 -1.92 6.38
N VAL A 278 11.99 -3.14 6.79
CA VAL A 278 12.17 -4.28 5.88
C VAL A 278 10.88 -4.60 5.11
N ILE A 279 9.72 -4.35 5.69
CA ILE A 279 8.40 -4.55 5.04
C ILE A 279 8.25 -3.72 3.75
N ALA A 280 8.88 -2.55 3.65
CA ALA A 280 8.87 -1.73 2.45
C ALA A 280 10.18 -1.83 1.65
N THR A 281 11.33 -1.88 2.35
CA THR A 281 12.66 -1.78 1.72
C THR A 281 13.20 -3.12 1.24
N ASP A 282 12.83 -4.25 1.85
CA ASP A 282 13.14 -5.61 1.41
C ASP A 282 11.95 -6.59 1.53
N PRO A 283 10.79 -6.28 0.93
CA PRO A 283 9.58 -7.08 1.12
C PRO A 283 9.74 -8.54 0.66
N ALA A 284 10.54 -8.80 -0.37
CA ALA A 284 10.81 -10.17 -0.82
C ALA A 284 11.58 -10.95 0.25
N TYR A 285 12.60 -10.34 0.89
CA TYR A 285 13.31 -10.99 1.97
C TYR A 285 12.40 -11.23 3.18
N LEU A 286 11.65 -10.23 3.63
CA LEU A 286 10.70 -10.37 4.74
C LEU A 286 9.73 -11.55 4.50
N VAL A 287 9.08 -11.56 3.33
CA VAL A 287 8.13 -12.63 2.96
C VAL A 287 8.79 -14.00 2.92
N SER A 288 10.06 -14.09 2.48
CA SER A 288 10.79 -15.35 2.50
C SER A 288 11.14 -15.87 3.91
N GLN A 289 11.16 -14.97 4.90
CA GLN A 289 11.35 -15.34 6.29
C GLN A 289 10.01 -15.71 6.94
N TYR A 290 8.95 -14.97 6.66
CA TYR A 290 7.64 -15.16 7.28
C TYR A 290 6.89 -16.38 6.75
N PHE A 291 7.05 -16.69 5.47
CA PHE A 291 6.27 -17.74 4.80
C PHE A 291 7.15 -18.81 4.16
N THR A 292 6.60 -20.02 4.06
CA THR A 292 7.12 -21.12 3.23
C THR A 292 6.09 -21.50 2.16
N GLY A 293 6.43 -22.44 1.26
CA GLY A 293 5.55 -22.83 0.15
C GLY A 293 5.55 -21.84 -1.03
N LEU A 294 6.57 -20.99 -1.11
CA LEU A 294 6.64 -19.85 -2.04
C LEU A 294 6.76 -20.23 -3.53
N GLY A 295 7.13 -21.49 -3.82
CA GLY A 295 7.36 -21.94 -5.18
C GLY A 295 8.45 -21.12 -5.90
N ALA A 296 8.12 -20.59 -7.08
CA ALA A 296 9.03 -19.73 -7.84
C ALA A 296 9.06 -18.30 -7.27
N PHE A 297 9.94 -18.06 -6.30
CA PHE A 297 10.02 -16.80 -5.57
C PHE A 297 11.40 -16.14 -5.73
N SER A 298 11.42 -14.92 -6.26
CA SER A 298 12.67 -14.19 -6.53
C SER A 298 12.95 -13.17 -5.43
N LEU A 299 14.18 -13.18 -4.91
CA LEU A 299 14.72 -12.16 -4.00
C LEU A 299 15.45 -11.04 -4.74
N THR A 300 15.53 -11.12 -6.07
CA THR A 300 16.23 -10.12 -6.89
C THR A 300 15.22 -9.12 -7.41
N TYR A 301 15.34 -7.88 -6.95
CA TYR A 301 14.51 -6.77 -7.41
C TYR A 301 14.86 -6.41 -8.85
N VAL A 302 13.83 -6.29 -9.68
CA VAL A 302 13.92 -5.62 -10.98
C VAL A 302 13.67 -4.11 -10.82
N ARG A 303 12.93 -3.73 -9.78
CA ARG A 303 12.70 -2.34 -9.40
C ARG A 303 12.42 -2.23 -7.90
N ASN A 304 13.18 -1.40 -7.21
CA ASN A 304 12.99 -1.09 -5.80
C ASN A 304 13.48 0.35 -5.52
N THR A 305 12.57 1.32 -5.58
CA THR A 305 12.89 2.75 -5.44
C THR A 305 13.46 3.10 -4.05
N TYR A 306 13.22 2.28 -3.02
CA TYR A 306 13.84 2.47 -1.71
C TYR A 306 15.36 2.23 -1.72
N ARG A 307 15.88 1.51 -2.72
CA ARG A 307 17.28 1.06 -2.80
C ARG A 307 18.15 1.79 -3.83
N GLY A 308 17.58 2.76 -4.56
CA GLY A 308 18.26 3.51 -5.62
C GLY A 308 18.00 2.94 -7.01
#